data_AF-H3HBL6-F1
#
_entry.id   AF-H3HBL6-F1
#
_cell.length_a   1.000
_cell.length_b   1.000
_cell.length_c   1.000
_cell.angle_alpha   90.00
_cell.angle_beta   90.00
_cell.angle_gamma   90.00
#
_symmetry.space_group_name_H-M   'P 1'
#
loop_
_entity.id
_entity.type
_entity.pdbx_description
1 polymer ?
#
loop_
_entity_poly.entity_id
_entity_poly.type
_entity_poly.pdbx_seq_one_letter_code
_entity_poly.pdbx_strand_id
1 'polypeptide(L)'
;MLSRTIRQAASQAQRQGARMASTKRSSVNGKGALDGVYKTFMKSTPVYVTTVLVAALVVEGVYGSATSYIWESSNRGRLYHHIDWSKFAEEEEEEEEEEEEEEEEEEEEDAHEDDEDDE
;
A
#
# COMPACT_ATOMS: atom_id res chain seq x y z
N MET A 1 -87.38 30.46 15.29
CA MET A 1 -86.57 29.39 15.90
C MET A 1 -85.13 29.51 15.40
N LEU A 2 -84.32 30.34 16.07
CA LEU A 2 -82.94 30.68 15.70
C LEU A 2 -82.05 30.37 16.90
N SER A 3 -81.42 29.19 16.96
CA SER A 3 -80.46 28.90 18.04
C SER A 3 -79.76 27.54 17.92
N ARG A 4 -79.00 27.28 16.84
CA ARG A 4 -78.10 26.11 16.79
C ARG A 4 -76.82 26.34 15.96
N THR A 5 -76.00 27.33 16.30
CA THR A 5 -74.71 27.55 15.59
C THR A 5 -73.62 28.22 16.45
N ILE A 6 -73.50 27.90 17.74
CA ILE A 6 -72.41 28.45 18.59
C ILE A 6 -71.59 27.37 19.34
N ARG A 7 -71.85 26.08 19.12
CA ARG A 7 -71.19 24.99 19.87
C ARG A 7 -70.17 24.15 19.10
N GLN A 8 -69.64 24.65 17.99
CA GLN A 8 -68.64 23.90 17.19
C GLN A 8 -67.26 24.55 17.10
N ALA A 9 -67.07 25.80 17.55
CA ALA A 9 -65.77 26.47 17.46
C ALA A 9 -64.82 26.19 18.66
N ALA A 10 -65.33 25.74 19.80
CA ALA A 10 -64.52 25.58 21.02
C ALA A 10 -63.76 24.24 21.12
N SER A 11 -64.10 23.22 20.32
CA SER A 11 -63.45 21.90 20.37
C SER A 11 -62.26 21.73 19.41
N GLN A 12 -62.04 22.68 18.49
CA GLN A 12 -60.90 22.64 17.56
C GLN A 12 -59.64 23.33 18.12
N ALA A 13 -59.79 24.31 19.02
CA ALA A 13 -58.66 25.02 19.62
C ALA A 13 -57.86 24.14 20.62
N GLN A 14 -58.51 23.17 21.27
CA GLN A 14 -57.86 22.32 22.27
C GLN A 14 -57.03 21.16 21.66
N ARG A 15 -57.11 20.94 20.34
CA ARG A 15 -56.34 19.89 19.63
C ARG A 15 -55.12 20.42 18.89
N GLN A 16 -54.93 21.75 18.82
CA GLN A 16 -53.80 22.37 18.13
C GLN A 16 -52.60 22.69 19.03
N GLY A 17 -52.73 22.58 20.36
CA GLY A 17 -51.67 22.90 21.32
C GLY A 17 -50.62 21.80 21.59
N ALA A 18 -50.78 20.59 21.04
CA ALA A 18 -49.93 19.43 21.38
C ALA A 18 -48.96 19.01 20.25
N ARG A 19 -48.64 19.90 19.30
CA ARG A 19 -47.70 19.60 18.21
C ARG A 19 -46.70 20.73 17.97
N MET A 20 -46.10 21.26 19.03
CA MET A 20 -44.91 22.12 18.93
C MET A 20 -43.84 21.73 19.95
N ALA A 21 -43.68 20.44 20.20
CA ALA A 21 -42.36 19.93 20.59
C ALA A 21 -41.62 19.61 19.29
N SER A 22 -41.03 20.63 18.67
CA SER A 22 -39.96 20.42 17.68
C SER A 22 -38.82 19.77 18.46
N THR A 23 -38.83 18.45 18.53
CA THR A 23 -37.64 17.69 18.85
C THR A 23 -36.67 18.05 17.72
N LYS A 24 -35.75 19.00 17.99
CA LYS A 24 -34.58 19.15 17.15
C LYS A 24 -33.96 17.77 17.11
N ARG A 25 -34.14 17.05 15.99
CA ARG A 25 -33.40 15.82 15.72
C ARG A 25 -31.94 16.21 15.92
N SER A 26 -31.32 15.72 16.99
CA SER A 26 -29.88 15.86 17.13
C SER A 26 -29.28 15.21 15.89
N SER A 27 -28.63 16.02 15.06
CA SER A 27 -27.91 15.56 13.88
C SER A 27 -26.60 14.91 14.34
N VAL A 28 -26.68 13.86 15.14
CA VAL A 28 -25.55 12.97 15.42
C VAL A 28 -25.19 12.18 14.14
N ASN A 29 -26.10 12.17 13.15
CA ASN A 29 -25.92 11.66 11.79
C ASN A 29 -25.54 12.75 10.77
N GLY A 30 -24.95 13.87 11.21
CA GLY A 30 -24.33 14.82 10.29
C GLY A 30 -23.26 14.12 9.46
N LYS A 31 -23.10 14.50 8.19
CA LYS A 31 -22.12 13.93 7.25
C LYS A 31 -20.71 14.09 7.85
N GLY A 32 -20.21 13.05 8.54
CA GLY A 32 -18.89 13.09 9.18
C GLY A 32 -17.77 13.15 8.14
N ALA A 33 -16.59 13.62 8.55
CA ALA A 33 -15.43 13.70 7.66
C ALA A 33 -15.09 12.35 6.98
N LEU A 34 -15.44 11.23 7.63
CA LEU A 34 -15.22 9.87 7.15
C LEU A 34 -16.42 9.27 6.39
N ASP A 35 -17.54 9.99 6.26
CA ASP A 35 -18.74 9.49 5.57
C ASP A 35 -18.46 9.16 4.09
N GLY A 36 -17.60 9.95 3.44
CA GLY A 36 -17.17 9.69 2.07
C GLY A 36 -16.30 8.43 1.95
N VAL A 37 -15.36 8.25 2.88
CA VAL A 37 -14.49 7.06 2.93
C VAL A 37 -15.31 5.81 3.20
N TYR A 38 -16.22 5.88 4.18
CA TYR A 38 -17.10 4.77 4.52
C TYR A 38 -17.97 4.34 3.33
N LYS A 39 -18.60 5.31 2.64
CA LYS A 39 -19.44 5.02 1.47
C LYS A 39 -18.69 4.42 0.29
N THR A 40 -17.41 4.75 0.15
CA THR A 40 -16.58 4.31 -0.98
C THR A 40 -15.95 2.95 -0.71
N PHE A 41 -15.38 2.76 0.48
CA PHE A 41 -14.54 1.59 0.78
C PHE A 41 -15.17 0.59 1.76
N MET A 42 -16.10 1.02 2.62
CA MET A 42 -16.61 0.19 3.72
C MET A 42 -18.10 -0.19 3.58
N LYS A 43 -18.78 0.28 2.53
CA LYS A 43 -20.22 0.04 2.35
C LYS A 43 -20.57 -1.41 2.00
N SER A 44 -19.70 -2.12 1.28
CA SER A 44 -19.94 -3.50 0.85
C SER A 44 -18.81 -4.43 1.30
N THR A 45 -19.19 -5.61 1.81
CA THR A 45 -18.25 -6.62 2.31
C THR A 45 -17.13 -6.98 1.33
N PRO A 46 -17.39 -7.28 0.03
CA PRO A 46 -16.30 -7.63 -0.88
C PRO A 46 -15.36 -6.45 -1.18
N VAL A 47 -15.87 -5.22 -1.28
CA VAL A 47 -15.05 -4.02 -1.48
C VAL A 47 -14.22 -3.73 -0.23
N TYR A 48 -14.81 -3.93 0.95
CA TYR A 48 -14.10 -3.75 2.21
C TYR A 48 -12.92 -4.72 2.34
N VAL A 49 -13.15 -6.02 2.12
CA VAL A 49 -12.10 -7.04 2.21
C VAL A 49 -10.98 -6.77 1.20
N THR A 50 -11.32 -6.48 -0.06
CA THR A 50 -10.31 -6.16 -1.08
C THR A 50 -9.53 -4.88 -0.74
N THR A 51 -10.19 -3.86 -0.22
CA THR A 51 -9.53 -2.63 0.24
C THR A 51 -8.54 -2.92 1.37
N VAL A 52 -8.92 -3.75 2.34
CA VAL A 52 -8.04 -4.13 3.46
C VAL A 52 -6.82 -4.89 2.96
N LEU A 53 -6.98 -5.83 2.02
CA LEU A 53 -5.86 -6.58 1.46
C LEU A 53 -4.88 -5.67 0.70
N VAL A 54 -5.40 -4.78 -0.15
CA VAL A 54 -4.56 -3.82 -0.87
C VAL A 54 -3.87 -2.87 0.09
N ALA A 55 -4.57 -2.35 1.10
CA ALA A 55 -3.99 -1.49 2.11
C ALA A 55 -2.89 -2.20 2.90
N ALA A 56 -3.06 -3.49 3.23
CA ALA A 56 -2.05 -4.27 3.92
C ALA A 56 -0.76 -4.38 3.10
N LEU A 57 -0.85 -4.69 1.80
CA LEU A 57 0.33 -4.77 0.92
C LEU A 57 1.07 -3.43 0.82
N VAL A 58 0.33 -2.32 0.71
CA VAL A 58 0.93 -0.98 0.66
C VAL A 58 1.61 -0.65 1.98
N VAL A 59 0.94 -0.92 3.10
CA VAL A 59 1.51 -0.66 4.44
C VAL A 59 2.74 -1.52 4.68
N GLU A 60 2.73 -2.79 4.31
CA GLU A 60 3.89 -3.68 4.44
C GLU A 60 5.12 -3.14 3.70
N GLY A 61 4.95 -2.73 2.44
CA GLY A 61 6.04 -2.17 1.64
C GLY A 61 6.62 -0.89 2.24
N VAL A 62 5.76 0.04 2.67
CA VAL A 62 6.22 1.30 3.29
C VAL A 62 6.82 1.07 4.67
N TYR A 63 6.21 0.19 5.48
CA TYR A 63 6.63 -0.09 6.84
C TYR A 63 8.01 -0.73 6.88
N GLY A 64 8.30 -1.66 5.96
CA GLY A 64 9.63 -2.26 5.83
C GLY A 64 10.71 -1.20 5.58
N SER A 65 10.54 -0.37 4.56
CA SER A 65 11.51 0.69 4.22
C SER A 65 11.65 1.73 5.33
N ALA A 66 10.54 2.17 5.94
CA ALA A 66 10.58 3.17 7.00
C ALA A 66 11.28 2.63 8.26
N THR A 67 11.00 1.38 8.64
CA THR A 67 11.62 0.77 9.82
C THR A 67 13.11 0.54 9.61
N SER A 68 13.50 0.02 8.43
CA SER A 68 14.92 -0.11 8.07
C SER A 68 15.63 1.24 8.07
N TYR A 69 15.03 2.27 7.49
CA TYR A 69 15.61 3.62 7.49
C TYR A 69 15.82 4.16 8.91
N ILE A 70 14.84 4.00 9.80
CA ILE A 70 14.96 4.42 11.21
C ILE A 70 16.08 3.64 11.89
N TRP A 71 16.16 2.34 11.65
CA TRP A 71 17.20 1.47 12.21
C TRP A 71 18.60 1.85 11.72
N GLU A 72 18.76 2.04 10.40
CA GLU A 72 20.00 2.42 9.75
C GLU A 72 20.48 3.79 10.22
N SER A 73 19.56 4.75 10.33
CA SER A 73 19.87 6.08 10.87
C SER A 73 20.39 6.00 12.30
N SER A 74 19.83 5.12 13.14
CA SER A 74 20.29 4.94 14.52
C SER A 74 21.60 4.18 14.63
N ASN A 75 21.98 3.41 13.61
CA ASN A 75 23.18 2.55 13.60
C ASN A 75 24.19 2.97 12.51
N ARG A 76 24.13 4.22 12.06
CA ARG A 76 24.96 4.74 10.97
C ARG A 76 26.46 4.48 11.24
N GLY A 77 27.17 3.98 10.23
CA GLY A 77 28.59 3.63 10.32
C GLY A 77 28.91 2.29 10.99
N ARG A 78 27.93 1.56 11.53
CA ARG A 78 28.11 0.20 12.08
C ARG A 78 27.57 -0.90 11.16
N LEU A 79 26.91 -0.53 10.07
CA LEU A 79 26.34 -1.48 9.11
C LEU A 79 27.31 -1.75 7.97
N TYR A 80 27.28 -2.98 7.47
CA TYR A 80 28.17 -3.49 6.42
C TYR A 80 28.15 -2.63 5.15
N HIS A 81 26.98 -2.12 4.76
CA HIS A 81 26.82 -1.27 3.58
C HIS A 81 27.26 0.20 3.77
N HIS A 82 27.68 0.59 4.98
CA HIS A 82 28.32 1.89 5.22
C HIS A 82 29.84 1.83 5.13
N ILE A 83 30.42 0.62 5.01
CA ILE A 83 31.86 0.43 4.92
C ILE A 83 32.29 0.72 3.49
N ASP A 84 33.28 1.60 3.36
CA ASP A 84 33.90 1.94 2.09
C ASP A 84 34.92 0.86 1.71
N TRP A 85 34.50 -0.08 0.86
CA TRP A 85 35.34 -1.20 0.42
C TRP A 85 36.46 -0.77 -0.53
N SER A 86 36.34 0.41 -1.17
CA SER A 86 37.41 0.91 -2.04
C SER A 86 38.65 1.35 -1.27
N LYS A 87 38.55 1.50 0.06
CA LYS A 87 39.71 1.73 0.95
C LYS A 87 40.55 0.47 1.18
N PHE A 88 39.98 -0.69 0.84
CA PHE A 88 40.62 -1.99 1.03
C PHE A 88 40.88 -2.69 -0.30
N ALA A 89 40.50 -2.10 -1.43
CA ALA A 89 41.02 -2.49 -2.72
C ALA A 89 42.49 -2.05 -2.74
N GLU A 90 43.41 -3.02 -2.76
CA GLU A 90 44.79 -2.75 -3.15
C GLU A 90 44.70 -2.11 -4.55
N GLU A 91 45.31 -0.94 -4.72
CA GLU A 91 45.51 -0.39 -6.07
C GLU A 91 46.27 -1.49 -6.81
N GLU A 92 45.60 -2.17 -7.75
CA GLU A 92 46.27 -2.96 -8.77
C GLU A 92 47.20 -1.97 -9.47
N GLU A 93 48.47 -1.95 -9.03
CA GLU A 93 49.53 -1.23 -9.69
C GLU A 93 49.46 -1.64 -11.16
N GLU A 94 49.32 -0.64 -12.04
CA GLU A 94 49.20 -0.80 -13.50
C GLU A 94 50.33 -1.73 -14.00
N GLU A 95 50.05 -3.03 -14.10
CA GLU A 95 50.93 -3.98 -14.78
C GLU A 95 50.86 -3.66 -16.27
N GLU A 96 51.89 -2.97 -16.76
CA GLU A 96 52.21 -2.84 -18.19
C GLU A 96 52.42 -4.25 -18.77
N GLU A 97 51.35 -4.97 -19.10
CA GLU A 97 51.42 -6.25 -19.81
C GLU A 97 51.80 -5.98 -21.27
N GLU A 98 53.08 -6.24 -21.57
CA GLU A 98 53.66 -6.27 -22.91
C GLU A 98 52.84 -7.21 -23.81
N GLU A 99 52.39 -6.71 -24.96
CA GLU A 99 51.69 -7.47 -26.00
C GLU A 99 52.60 -8.62 -26.51
N GLU A 100 52.44 -9.84 -25.98
CA GLU A 100 53.06 -11.04 -26.57
C GLU A 100 52.25 -11.50 -27.80
N GLU A 101 52.93 -11.48 -28.96
CA GLU A 101 52.42 -11.86 -30.28
C GLU A 101 51.86 -13.30 -30.29
N GLU A 102 50.59 -13.46 -30.68
CA GLU A 102 49.93 -14.76 -30.88
C GLU A 102 50.60 -15.55 -32.04
N GLU A 103 51.37 -16.60 -31.72
CA GLU A 103 51.74 -17.63 -32.70
C GLU A 103 50.54 -18.58 -32.93
N GLU A 104 49.98 -18.54 -34.14
CA GLU A 104 48.95 -19.48 -34.62
C GLU A 104 49.53 -20.90 -34.72
N GLU A 105 49.16 -21.80 -33.78
CA GLU A 105 49.39 -23.25 -33.94
C GLU A 105 48.20 -23.90 -34.65
N GLU A 106 48.46 -24.47 -35.83
CA GLU A 106 47.54 -25.20 -36.70
C GLU A 106 46.95 -26.44 -36.00
N GLU A 107 45.61 -26.52 -35.91
CA GLU A 107 44.88 -27.72 -35.50
C GLU A 107 45.00 -28.82 -36.59
N GLU A 108 45.75 -29.89 -36.34
CA GLU A 108 45.60 -31.15 -37.07
C GLU A 108 44.38 -31.92 -36.52
N GLU A 109 43.32 -32.00 -37.32
CA GLU A 109 42.22 -32.96 -37.20
C GLU A 109 42.75 -34.40 -37.28
N ASP A 110 42.89 -35.08 -36.13
CA ASP A 110 42.96 -36.55 -36.09
C ASP A 110 41.61 -37.13 -35.69
N ALA A 111 40.82 -37.44 -36.72
CA ALA A 111 39.53 -38.11 -36.60
C ALA A 111 39.74 -39.60 -36.29
N HIS A 112 39.73 -39.94 -35.01
CA HIS A 112 39.64 -41.33 -34.55
C HIS A 112 38.25 -41.58 -33.93
N GLU A 113 37.28 -41.93 -34.77
CA GLU A 113 36.03 -42.55 -34.32
C GLU A 113 36.32 -44.03 -34.02
N ASP A 114 36.47 -44.35 -32.74
CA ASP A 114 36.38 -45.73 -32.25
C ASP A 114 35.29 -45.82 -31.18
N ASP A 115 34.41 -46.81 -31.41
CA ASP A 115 33.67 -47.61 -30.43
C ASP A 115 32.45 -46.95 -29.75
N GLU A 116 31.30 -47.61 -29.55
CA GLU A 116 30.87 -48.99 -29.78
C GLU A 116 29.34 -49.06 -29.56
N ASP A 117 28.76 -50.16 -30.05
CA ASP A 117 27.38 -50.65 -29.97
C ASP A 117 26.65 -50.59 -28.60
N ASP A 118 25.31 -50.49 -28.63
CA ASP A 118 24.42 -51.50 -27.99
C ASP A 118 22.92 -51.22 -28.27
N GLU A 119 22.26 -52.15 -28.99
CA GLU A 119 20.80 -52.41 -29.00
C GLU A 119 20.49 -53.76 -28.34
#